data_AF-A0A962EAJ6-F1
#
_entry.id   AF-A0A962EAJ6-F1
#
_cell.length_a   1.000
_cell.length_b   1.000
_cell.length_c   1.000
_cell.angle_alpha   90.00
_cell.angle_beta   90.00
_cell.angle_gamma   90.00
#
_symmetry.space_group_name_H-M   'P 1'
#
loop_
_entity.id
_entity.type
_entity.pdbx_description
1 polymer ?
#
loop_
_entity_poly.entity_id
_entity_poly.type
_entity_poly.pdbx_seq_one_letter_code
_entity_poly.pdbx_strand_id
1 'polypeptide(L)'
;GVLNVRNMFGDTAVKKNKYLRLIIHLALEDEVNTNDPETRLFGNISSRSVLGVDVPQMAIPVAAGRNLAVLVEAAVRNHVLKSGGIDAAQIFVDRQAHQMRRVKQWKG
;
A
#
# COMPACT_ATOMS: atom_id res chain seq x y z
N GLY A 1 -5.40 -13.26 -25.16
CA GLY A 1 -6.00 -12.52 -26.29
C GLY A 1 -5.71 -11.03 -26.15
N VAL A 2 -6.11 -10.22 -27.13
CA VAL A 2 -5.96 -8.75 -27.11
C VAL A 2 -7.33 -8.11 -26.85
N LEU A 3 -7.37 -7.10 -25.97
CA LEU A 3 -8.60 -6.36 -25.61
C LEU A 3 -8.38 -4.86 -25.81
N ASN A 4 -9.39 -4.15 -26.32
CA ASN A 4 -9.35 -2.69 -26.47
C ASN A 4 -10.17 -2.03 -25.35
N VAL A 5 -9.48 -1.56 -24.30
CA VAL A 5 -10.08 -0.92 -23.12
C VAL A 5 -10.89 0.33 -23.48
N ARG A 6 -10.44 1.15 -24.45
CA ARG A 6 -11.18 2.35 -24.87
C ARG A 6 -12.52 2.00 -25.50
N ASN A 7 -12.55 1.01 -26.39
CA ASN A 7 -13.80 0.61 -27.05
C ASN A 7 -14.78 -0.04 -26.07
N MET A 8 -14.27 -0.70 -25.02
CA MET A 8 -15.10 -1.39 -24.03
C MET A 8 -15.64 -0.48 -22.92
N PHE A 9 -14.85 0.50 -22.47
CA PHE A 9 -15.14 1.31 -21.27
C PHE A 9 -15.15 2.83 -21.53
N GLY A 10 -15.01 3.25 -22.79
CA GLY A 10 -15.04 4.64 -23.21
C GLY A 10 -13.75 5.42 -22.96
N ASP A 11 -13.76 6.69 -23.37
CA ASP A 11 -12.58 7.56 -23.35
C ASP A 11 -12.08 7.90 -21.95
N THR A 12 -12.96 7.89 -20.94
CA THR A 12 -12.59 8.21 -19.55
C THR A 12 -11.74 7.12 -18.89
N ALA A 13 -11.76 5.89 -19.41
CA ALA A 13 -11.00 4.76 -18.89
C ALA A 13 -9.51 4.79 -19.28
N VAL A 14 -9.11 5.68 -20.20
CA VAL A 14 -7.73 5.80 -20.67
C VAL A 14 -7.20 7.22 -20.47
N LYS A 15 -5.89 7.32 -20.23
CA LYS A 15 -5.18 8.60 -20.16
C LYS A 15 -3.91 8.50 -21.00
N LYS A 16 -3.63 9.53 -21.80
CA LYS A 16 -2.44 9.57 -22.68
C LYS A 16 -1.13 9.65 -21.88
N ASN A 17 -1.14 10.34 -20.75
CA ASN A 17 0.01 10.51 -19.88
C ASN A 17 -0.42 10.59 -18.40
N LYS A 18 0.52 10.21 -17.52
CA LYS A 18 0.44 10.36 -16.06
C LYS A 18 1.85 10.46 -15.48
N TYR A 19 1.98 11.15 -14.35
CA TYR A 19 3.21 11.14 -13.54
C TYR A 19 3.29 9.84 -12.74
N LEU A 20 4.44 9.18 -12.81
CA LEU A 20 4.74 8.02 -11.97
C LEU A 20 5.08 8.49 -10.55
N ARG A 21 4.19 8.21 -9.59
CA ARG A 21 4.35 8.63 -8.18
C ARG A 21 4.53 7.47 -7.20
N LEU A 22 4.14 6.26 -7.61
CA LEU A 22 4.21 5.04 -6.82
C LEU A 22 4.35 3.86 -7.77
N ILE A 23 5.19 2.90 -7.39
CA ILE A 23 5.33 1.61 -8.06
C ILE A 23 4.74 0.55 -7.14
N ILE A 24 3.79 -0.24 -7.65
CA ILE A 24 3.34 -1.45 -6.96
C ILE A 24 4.10 -2.63 -7.54
N HIS A 25 4.87 -3.30 -6.70
CA HIS A 25 5.58 -4.52 -7.05
C HIS A 25 4.75 -5.72 -6.60
N LEU A 26 4.24 -6.49 -7.56
CA LEU A 26 3.55 -7.75 -7.28
C LEU A 26 4.62 -8.83 -7.11
N ALA A 27 4.80 -9.29 -5.88
CA ALA A 27 5.81 -10.28 -5.52
C ALA A 27 5.15 -11.56 -5.02
N LEU A 28 5.86 -12.68 -5.06
CA LEU A 28 5.40 -13.91 -4.42
C LEU A 28 5.33 -13.69 -2.89
N GLU A 29 4.42 -14.40 -2.22
CA GLU A 29 4.20 -14.20 -0.79
C GLU A 29 5.47 -14.39 0.05
N ASP A 30 6.29 -15.38 -0.32
CA ASP A 30 7.56 -15.68 0.36
C ASP A 30 8.61 -14.55 0.20
N GLU A 31 8.48 -13.69 -0.83
CA GLU A 31 9.41 -12.58 -1.09
C GLU A 31 9.10 -11.34 -0.25
N VAL A 32 7.86 -11.20 0.25
CA VAL A 32 7.42 -9.99 0.97
C VAL A 32 7.62 -10.12 2.48
N ASN A 33 8.02 -11.28 2.99
CA ASN A 33 8.14 -11.60 4.42
C ASN A 33 6.91 -11.12 5.22
N THR A 34 5.73 -11.55 4.80
CA THR A 34 4.44 -11.11 5.37
C THR A 34 4.24 -11.46 6.85
N ASN A 35 5.12 -12.30 7.43
CA ASN A 35 5.10 -12.66 8.84
C ASN A 35 5.82 -11.64 9.73
N ASP A 36 6.62 -10.75 9.15
CA ASP A 36 7.31 -9.69 9.88
C ASP A 36 6.30 -8.63 10.42
N PRO A 37 6.24 -8.39 11.73
CA PRO A 37 5.27 -7.46 12.33
C PRO A 37 5.38 -6.02 11.80
N GLU A 38 6.58 -5.53 11.50
CA GLU A 38 6.79 -4.18 10.96
C GLU A 38 6.25 -4.08 9.54
N THR A 39 6.57 -5.07 8.70
CA THR A 39 6.06 -5.19 7.34
C THR A 39 4.53 -5.26 7.32
N ARG A 40 3.90 -5.96 8.27
CA ARG A 40 2.44 -6.03 8.39
C ARG A 40 1.80 -4.70 8.78
N LEU A 41 2.48 -3.91 9.60
CA LEU A 41 1.93 -2.68 10.17
C LEU A 41 2.18 -1.47 9.25
N PHE A 42 3.39 -1.33 8.73
CA PHE A 42 3.82 -0.17 7.94
C PHE A 42 3.86 -0.45 6.43
N GLY A 43 3.84 -1.72 6.03
CA GLY A 43 4.03 -2.16 4.66
C GLY A 43 5.50 -2.33 4.30
N ASN A 44 5.77 -3.08 3.22
CA ASN A 44 7.10 -3.16 2.62
C ASN A 44 7.27 -1.99 1.65
N ILE A 45 7.87 -0.89 2.13
CA ILE A 45 8.10 0.33 1.37
C ILE A 45 9.59 0.44 1.03
N SER A 46 9.89 0.66 -0.23
CA SER A 46 11.23 0.91 -0.73
C SER A 46 11.21 2.04 -1.77
N SER A 47 12.34 2.29 -2.43
CA SER A 47 12.44 3.22 -3.56
C SER A 47 13.04 2.49 -4.74
N ARG A 48 12.58 2.81 -5.95
CA ARG A 48 13.13 2.31 -7.21
C ARG A 48 13.52 3.48 -8.09
N SER A 49 14.76 3.49 -8.55
CA SER A 49 15.23 4.48 -9.52
C SER A 49 14.70 4.18 -10.92
N VAL A 50 14.09 5.18 -11.55
CA VAL A 50 13.58 5.14 -12.92
C VAL A 50 14.11 6.37 -13.64
N LEU A 51 14.98 6.16 -14.64
CA LEU A 51 15.61 7.25 -15.41
C LEU A 51 16.32 8.28 -14.50
N GLY A 52 16.94 7.83 -13.41
CA GLY A 52 17.63 8.68 -12.44
C GLY A 52 16.70 9.38 -11.42
N VAL A 53 15.40 9.09 -11.45
CA VAL A 53 14.42 9.59 -10.47
C VAL A 53 14.04 8.46 -9.52
N ASP A 54 14.21 8.67 -8.23
CA ASP A 54 13.80 7.73 -7.20
C ASP A 54 12.28 7.82 -6.97
N VAL A 55 11.59 6.71 -7.20
CA VAL A 55 10.14 6.59 -7.07
C VAL A 55 9.81 5.63 -5.92
N PRO A 56 8.91 6.01 -4.99
CA PRO A 56 8.42 5.11 -3.96
C PRO A 56 7.88 3.81 -4.56
N GLN A 57 8.23 2.69 -3.95
CA GLN A 57 7.78 1.36 -4.32
C GLN A 57 7.15 0.67 -3.11
N MET A 58 6.06 -0.07 -3.34
CA MET A 58 5.43 -0.91 -2.33
C MET A 58 5.25 -2.33 -2.88
N ALA A 59 5.67 -3.34 -2.11
CA ALA A 59 5.45 -4.73 -2.47
C ALA A 59 4.09 -5.23 -1.98
N ILE A 60 3.32 -5.89 -2.85
CA ILE A 60 2.07 -6.58 -2.51
C ILE A 60 2.22 -8.07 -2.82
N PRO A 61 2.02 -8.96 -1.83
CA PRO A 61 2.13 -10.39 -2.02
C PRO A 61 0.96 -10.94 -2.85
N VAL A 62 1.28 -11.69 -3.90
CA VAL A 62 0.31 -12.41 -4.72
C VAL A 62 0.05 -13.77 -4.10
N ALA A 63 -1.21 -14.02 -3.73
CA ALA A 63 -1.67 -15.30 -3.23
C ALA A 63 -3.06 -15.63 -3.78
N ALA A 64 -3.33 -16.91 -4.00
CA ALA A 64 -4.63 -17.39 -4.46
C ALA A 64 -5.75 -16.94 -3.48
N GLY A 65 -6.89 -16.54 -4.03
CA GLY A 65 -8.02 -16.05 -3.22
C GLY A 65 -7.93 -14.58 -2.78
N ARG A 66 -6.81 -13.86 -3.05
CA ARG A 66 -6.71 -12.42 -2.79
C ARG A 66 -7.16 -11.60 -4.01
N ASN A 67 -8.02 -10.61 -3.77
CA ASN A 67 -8.40 -9.65 -4.81
C ASN A 67 -7.32 -8.56 -4.96
N LEU A 68 -6.46 -8.73 -5.96
CA LEU A 68 -5.35 -7.80 -6.21
C LEU A 68 -5.82 -6.37 -6.50
N ALA A 69 -6.95 -6.19 -7.19
CA ALA A 69 -7.45 -4.84 -7.50
C ALA A 69 -7.77 -4.05 -6.23
N VAL A 70 -8.42 -4.71 -5.26
CA VAL A 70 -8.75 -4.11 -3.96
C VAL A 70 -7.49 -3.81 -3.15
N LEU A 71 -6.52 -4.73 -3.13
CA LEU A 71 -5.25 -4.52 -2.42
C LEU A 71 -4.45 -3.36 -3.01
N VAL A 72 -4.35 -3.30 -4.34
CA VAL A 72 -3.69 -2.20 -5.06
C VAL A 72 -4.39 -0.87 -4.77
N GLU A 73 -5.72 -0.84 -4.81
CA GLU A 73 -6.49 0.37 -4.51
C GLU A 73 -6.25 0.86 -3.07
N ALA A 74 -6.29 -0.05 -2.09
CA ALA A 74 -6.03 0.27 -0.69
C ALA A 74 -4.61 0.79 -0.48
N ALA A 75 -3.61 0.16 -1.10
CA ALA A 75 -2.21 0.59 -1.08
C ALA A 75 -2.04 2.00 -1.65
N VAL A 76 -2.64 2.28 -2.81
CA VAL A 76 -2.60 3.61 -3.44
C VAL A 76 -3.28 4.66 -2.55
N ARG A 77 -4.45 4.37 -1.99
CA ARG A 77 -5.15 5.28 -1.06
C ARG A 77 -4.31 5.56 0.18
N ASN A 78 -3.68 4.54 0.76
CA ASN A 78 -2.78 4.71 1.91
C ASN A 78 -1.57 5.59 1.56
N HIS A 79 -0.95 5.39 0.40
CA HIS A 79 0.15 6.25 -0.06
C HIS A 79 -0.29 7.72 -0.24
N VAL A 80 -1.49 7.96 -0.78
CA VAL A 80 -2.06 9.31 -0.89
C VAL A 80 -2.27 9.94 0.48
N LEU A 81 -2.82 9.18 1.45
CA LEU A 81 -3.03 9.66 2.82
C LEU A 81 -1.71 10.00 3.52
N LYS A 82 -0.71 9.11 3.45
CA LYS A 82 0.62 9.35 4.00
C LYS A 82 1.30 10.57 3.39
N SER A 83 1.19 10.72 2.07
CA SER A 83 1.70 11.90 1.36
C SER A 83 1.00 13.20 1.77
N GLY A 84 -0.26 13.09 2.24
CA GLY A 84 -1.03 14.18 2.83
C GLY A 84 -0.82 14.38 4.34
N GLY A 85 0.11 13.66 4.97
CA GLY A 85 0.44 13.77 6.39
C GLY A 85 -0.36 12.87 7.33
N ILE A 86 -1.17 11.94 6.81
CA ILE A 86 -1.99 11.03 7.61
C ILE A 86 -1.34 9.64 7.60
N ASP A 87 -0.69 9.25 8.71
CA ASP A 87 -0.18 7.89 8.90
C ASP A 87 -1.13 7.05 9.77
N ALA A 88 -1.95 6.22 9.12
CA ALA A 88 -2.90 5.34 9.78
C ALA A 88 -2.24 4.32 10.73
N ALA A 89 -1.02 3.86 10.42
CA ALA A 89 -0.30 2.90 11.24
C ALA A 89 0.15 3.57 12.55
N GLN A 90 0.70 4.79 12.46
CA GLN A 90 1.09 5.55 13.64
C GLN A 90 -0.12 5.89 14.52
N ILE A 91 -1.22 6.33 13.92
CA ILE A 91 -2.48 6.60 14.64
C ILE A 91 -2.96 5.34 15.39
N PHE A 92 -2.83 4.17 14.78
CA PHE A 92 -3.19 2.90 15.43
C PHE A 92 -2.27 2.60 16.64
N VAL A 93 -0.96 2.72 16.48
CA VAL A 93 0.03 2.52 17.55
C VAL A 93 -0.23 3.45 18.74
N ASP A 94 -0.46 4.73 18.48
CA ASP A 94 -0.69 5.74 19.51
C ASP A 94 -1.97 5.42 20.32
N ARG A 95 -3.04 5.03 19.61
CA ARG A 95 -4.30 4.61 20.24
C ARG A 95 -4.11 3.37 21.11
N GLN A 96 -3.39 2.36 20.62
CA GLN A 96 -3.12 1.14 21.38
C GLN A 96 -2.30 1.43 22.64
N ALA A 97 -1.24 2.24 22.52
CA ALA A 97 -0.41 2.66 23.65
C ALA A 97 -1.21 3.45 24.70
N HIS A 98 -2.16 4.27 24.27
CA HIS A 98 -3.06 4.96 25.20
C HIS A 98 -3.97 3.98 25.96
N GLN A 99 -4.58 3.00 25.29
CA GLN A 99 -5.44 2.01 25.95
C GLN A 99 -4.68 1.13 26.95
N MET A 100 -3.46 0.69 26.61
CA MET A 100 -2.63 -0.13 27.53
C MET A 100 -2.31 0.61 28.84
N ARG A 101 -2.04 1.93 28.78
CA ARG A 101 -1.79 2.76 29.95
C ARG A 101 -3.00 2.86 30.87
N ARG A 102 -4.20 2.99 30.29
CA ARG A 102 -5.47 3.03 31.04
C ARG A 102 -5.75 1.73 31.79
N VAL A 103 -5.53 0.58 31.14
CA VAL A 103 -5.76 -0.74 31.77
C VAL A 103 -4.77 -0.99 32.91
N LYS A 104 -3.51 -0.52 32.79
CA LYS A 104 -2.49 -0.67 33.84
C LYS A 104 -2.83 0.12 35.11
N GLN A 105 -3.50 1.27 35.00
CA GLN A 105 -3.96 2.06 36.15
C GLN A 105 -5.12 1.44 36.93
N TRP A 106 -5.86 0.48 36.35
CA TRP A 106 -6.98 -0.18 37.02
C TRP A 106 -6.58 -1.42 37.84
N LYS A 107 -5.36 -1.94 37.62
CA LYS A 107 -4.82 -3.13 38.30
C LYS A 107 -3.81 -2.82 39.41
N GLY A 108 -3.65 -1.56 39.80
CA GLY A 108 -2.86 -1.13 40.96
C GLY A 108 -3.76 -0.38 41.93
#